data_AF-A0A088EXB6-F1
#
_entry.id   AF-A0A088EXB6-F1
#
_cell.length_a   1.000
_cell.length_b   1.000
_cell.length_c   1.000
_cell.angle_alpha   90.00
_cell.angle_beta   90.00
_cell.angle_gamma   90.00
#
_symmetry.space_group_name_H-M   'P 1'
#
loop_
_entity.id
_entity.type
_entity.pdbx_description
1 polymer ?
#
loop_
_entity_poly.entity_id
_entity_poly.type
_entity_poly.pdbx_seq_one_letter_code
_entity_poly.pdbx_strand_id
1 'polypeptide(L)'
;MQDRPRVKIHLTSIDLTCEILGWILVLGMWLLTLNKYGTLPDRIPIHYNILGEADGFGKKSAIITLPLISSILFIVLTILNKFPHIFNYPTTIMEKDALKQYTNATRMLRCLKLVIVFTFGLILFKTIQISEDNSAKLGIWMLPLTLCLIIIPMIYFTIKSNRIKKFTEDIPDN
;
A
#
# COMPACT_ATOMS: atom_id res chain seq x y z
N MET A 1 16.83 -23.76 0.03
CA MET A 1 15.43 -23.32 -0.17
C MET A 1 14.79 -24.33 -1.11
N GLN A 2 13.69 -24.98 -0.73
CA GLN A 2 12.98 -25.88 -1.64
C GLN A 2 12.54 -25.09 -2.89
N ASP A 3 12.73 -25.65 -4.08
CA ASP A 3 12.27 -25.04 -5.33
C ASP A 3 10.74 -24.94 -5.31
N ARG A 4 10.24 -23.73 -5.08
CA ARG A 4 8.80 -23.46 -5.07
C ARG A 4 8.26 -23.49 -6.51
N PRO A 5 7.03 -24.00 -6.72
CA PRO A 5 6.44 -24.05 -8.04
C PRO A 5 6.37 -22.66 -8.66
N ARG A 6 6.68 -22.53 -9.96
CA ARG A 6 6.58 -21.27 -10.70
C ARG A 6 5.31 -21.29 -11.56
N VAL A 7 4.26 -20.66 -11.05
CA VAL A 7 2.95 -20.61 -11.71
C VAL A 7 2.70 -19.20 -12.25
N LYS A 8 2.21 -19.11 -13.49
CA LYS A 8 1.77 -17.83 -14.07
C LYS A 8 0.40 -17.46 -13.51
N ILE A 9 0.27 -16.26 -12.94
CA ILE A 9 -0.99 -15.73 -12.44
C ILE A 9 -1.63 -14.86 -13.51
N HIS A 10 -2.91 -15.09 -13.79
CA HIS A 10 -3.73 -14.22 -14.61
C HIS A 10 -4.47 -13.20 -13.75
N LEU A 11 -4.39 -11.92 -14.12
CA LEU A 11 -5.08 -10.84 -13.41
C LEU A 11 -6.57 -10.86 -13.76
N THR A 12 -7.42 -10.72 -12.73
CA THR A 12 -8.85 -10.49 -12.93
C THR A 12 -9.14 -9.00 -13.15
N SER A 13 -10.37 -8.66 -13.54
CA SER A 13 -10.78 -7.27 -13.67
C SER A 13 -10.63 -6.48 -12.36
N ILE A 14 -10.88 -7.11 -11.20
CA ILE A 14 -10.69 -6.47 -9.89
C ILE A 14 -9.20 -6.18 -9.66
N ASP A 15 -8.34 -7.16 -9.98
CA ASP A 15 -6.89 -7.00 -9.87
C ASP A 15 -6.40 -5.83 -10.73
N LEU A 16 -6.90 -5.73 -11.96
CA LEU A 16 -6.56 -4.65 -12.89
C LEU A 16 -7.07 -3.29 -12.41
N THR A 17 -8.32 -3.21 -11.94
CA THR A 17 -8.89 -1.97 -11.39
C THR A 17 -8.06 -1.46 -10.20
N CYS A 18 -7.61 -2.35 -9.31
CA CYS A 18 -6.73 -1.96 -8.21
C CYS A 18 -5.40 -1.37 -8.70
N GLU A 19 -4.77 -1.95 -9.74
CA GLU A 19 -3.53 -1.42 -10.31
C GLU A 19 -3.73 -0.04 -10.95
N ILE A 20 -4.80 0.11 -11.75
CA ILE A 20 -5.14 1.38 -12.42
C ILE A 20 -5.43 2.46 -11.38
N LEU A 21 -6.23 2.15 -10.36
CA LEU A 21 -6.53 3.10 -9.29
C LEU A 21 -5.26 3.56 -8.56
N GLY A 22 -4.33 2.64 -8.31
CA GLY A 22 -3.05 2.97 -7.69
C GLY A 22 -2.23 3.95 -8.53
N TRP A 23 -2.15 3.73 -9.84
CA TRP A 23 -1.49 4.67 -10.76
C TRP A 23 -2.19 6.03 -10.84
N ILE A 24 -3.52 6.05 -10.83
CA ILE A 24 -4.30 7.30 -10.79
C ILE A 24 -3.99 8.07 -9.51
N LEU A 25 -3.91 7.41 -8.35
CA LEU A 25 -3.57 8.06 -7.09
C LEU A 25 -2.14 8.60 -7.11
N VAL A 26 -1.16 7.83 -7.60
CA VAL A 26 0.23 8.31 -7.74
C VAL A 26 0.30 9.54 -8.65
N LEU A 27 -0.37 9.50 -9.81
CA LEU A 27 -0.44 10.63 -10.72
C LEU A 27 -1.13 11.84 -10.06
N GLY A 28 -2.23 11.61 -9.35
CA GLY A 28 -2.94 12.64 -8.60
C GLY A 28 -2.06 13.32 -7.55
N MET A 29 -1.21 12.56 -6.84
CA MET A 29 -0.25 13.12 -5.90
C MET A 29 0.75 14.06 -6.59
N TRP A 30 1.30 13.66 -7.74
CA TRP A 30 2.20 14.51 -8.52
C TRP A 30 1.52 15.79 -9.00
N LEU A 31 0.33 15.67 -9.60
CA LEU A 31 -0.45 16.80 -10.08
C LEU A 31 -0.78 17.78 -8.95
N LEU A 32 -1.24 17.26 -7.81
CA LEU A 32 -1.56 18.08 -6.64
C LEU A 32 -0.31 18.80 -6.11
N THR A 33 0.81 18.07 -5.98
CA THR A 33 2.06 18.64 -5.48
C THR A 33 2.56 19.76 -6.38
N LEU A 34 2.63 19.52 -7.70
CA LEU A 34 3.14 20.50 -8.66
C LEU A 34 2.24 21.74 -8.77
N ASN A 35 0.91 21.55 -8.71
CA ASN A 35 -0.06 22.65 -8.74
C ASN A 35 0.07 23.57 -7.51
N LYS A 36 0.26 22.97 -6.32
CA LYS A 36 0.30 23.71 -5.06
C LYS A 36 1.70 24.16 -4.64
N TYR A 37 2.76 23.66 -5.26
CA TYR A 37 4.13 23.95 -4.85
C TYR A 37 4.44 25.45 -4.77
N GLY A 38 3.95 26.23 -5.75
CA GLY A 38 4.19 27.67 -5.81
C GLY A 38 3.51 28.49 -4.72
N THR A 39 2.40 27.99 -4.16
CA THR A 39 1.62 28.67 -3.11
C THR A 39 2.05 28.30 -1.70
N LEU A 40 2.89 27.26 -1.55
CA LEU A 40 3.34 26.82 -0.23
C LEU A 40 4.30 27.84 0.41
N PRO A 41 4.16 28.08 1.73
CA PRO A 41 5.13 28.86 2.49
C PRO A 41 6.48 28.16 2.50
N ASP A 42 7.57 28.89 2.73
CA ASP A 42 8.92 28.32 2.70
C ASP A 42 9.15 27.22 3.74
N ARG A 43 8.37 27.25 4.83
CA ARG A 43 8.35 26.20 5.84
C ARG A 43 6.98 25.53 5.94
N ILE A 44 6.98 24.21 5.87
CA ILE A 44 5.78 23.36 5.96
C ILE A 44 5.97 22.31 7.07
N PRO A 45 4.88 21.74 7.62
CA PRO A 45 4.97 20.58 8.50
C PRO A 45 5.65 19.40 7.80
N ILE A 46 6.56 18.73 8.51
CA ILE A 46 7.24 17.51 8.07
C ILE A 46 7.16 16.38 9.09
N HIS A 47 6.76 16.68 10.33
CA HIS A 47 6.55 15.72 11.40
C HIS A 47 5.28 16.07 12.16
N TYR A 48 4.60 15.04 12.66
CA TYR A 48 3.37 15.16 13.43
C TYR A 48 3.45 14.26 14.68
N ASN A 49 2.94 14.75 15.80
CA ASN A 49 2.83 13.99 17.04
C ASN A 49 1.66 12.98 16.99
N ILE A 50 1.47 12.22 18.08
CA ILE A 50 0.40 11.20 18.19
C ILE A 50 -1.01 11.81 18.09
N LEU A 51 -1.18 13.08 18.46
CA LEU A 51 -2.45 13.81 18.34
C LEU A 51 -2.72 14.30 16.90
N GLY A 52 -1.75 14.12 15.99
CA GLY A 52 -1.80 14.61 14.62
C GLY A 52 -1.55 16.13 14.51
N GLU A 53 -0.82 16.69 15.46
CA GLU A 53 -0.40 18.09 15.45
C GLU A 53 1.03 18.20 14.91
N ALA A 54 1.29 19.24 14.12
CA ALA A 54 2.62 19.47 13.58
C ALA A 54 3.58 19.89 14.71
N ASP A 55 4.61 19.09 14.94
CA ASP A 55 5.67 19.32 15.94
C ASP A 55 7.06 19.47 15.29
N GLY A 56 7.16 19.32 13.96
CA GLY A 56 8.37 19.55 13.17
C GLY A 56 8.08 20.20 11.83
N PHE A 57 8.88 21.21 11.47
CA PHE A 57 8.74 21.99 10.24
C PHE A 57 10.04 21.99 9.41
N GLY A 58 9.91 21.90 8.09
CA GLY A 58 11.03 21.83 7.15
C GLY A 58 10.82 22.69 5.92
N LYS A 59 11.78 22.70 4.98
CA LYS A 59 11.67 23.42 3.71
C LYS A 59 10.51 22.86 2.88
N LYS A 60 9.77 23.72 2.15
CA LYS A 60 8.68 23.28 1.27
C LYS A 60 9.06 22.23 0.23
N SER A 61 10.32 22.21 -0.20
CA SER A 61 10.86 21.16 -1.08
C SER A 61 10.67 19.74 -0.53
N ALA A 62 10.55 19.57 0.79
CA ALA A 62 10.28 18.28 1.42
C ALA A 62 8.95 17.65 0.98
N ILE A 63 7.99 18.45 0.49
CA ILE A 63 6.70 17.92 0.03
C ILE A 63 6.83 16.97 -1.16
N ILE A 64 7.86 17.16 -1.99
CA ILE A 64 8.15 16.33 -3.17
C ILE A 64 8.55 14.91 -2.76
N THR A 65 9.06 14.73 -1.54
CA THR A 65 9.45 13.42 -1.02
C THR A 65 8.26 12.45 -0.95
N LEU A 66 7.05 12.93 -0.64
CA LEU A 66 5.85 12.09 -0.55
C LEU A 66 5.47 11.42 -1.88
N PRO A 67 5.24 12.15 -3.00
CA PRO A 67 4.97 11.51 -4.29
C PRO A 67 6.16 10.71 -4.81
N LEU A 68 7.40 11.13 -4.52
CA LEU A 68 8.60 10.40 -4.95
C LEU A 68 8.69 9.01 -4.28
N ILE A 69 8.65 8.95 -2.95
CA ILE A 69 8.71 7.68 -2.21
C ILE A 69 7.48 6.82 -2.54
N SER A 70 6.28 7.44 -2.64
CA SER A 70 5.05 6.74 -3.07
C SER A 70 5.25 6.03 -4.42
N SER A 71 5.81 6.73 -5.40
CA SER A 71 6.09 6.19 -6.74
C SER A 71 7.09 5.04 -6.70
N ILE A 72 8.20 5.21 -5.97
CA ILE A 72 9.24 4.18 -5.84
C ILE A 72 8.66 2.93 -5.19
N LEU A 73 7.96 3.08 -4.05
CA LEU A 73 7.32 1.95 -3.36
C LEU A 73 6.29 1.27 -4.26
N PHE A 74 5.44 2.04 -4.95
CA PHE A 74 4.43 1.47 -5.83
C PHE A 74 5.05 0.66 -6.98
N ILE A 75 6.13 1.17 -7.60
CA ILE A 75 6.87 0.46 -8.66
C ILE A 75 7.52 -0.82 -8.10
N VAL A 76 8.26 -0.72 -6.99
CA VAL A 76 8.95 -1.87 -6.39
C VAL A 76 7.95 -2.96 -6.00
N LEU A 77 6.82 -2.61 -5.38
CA LEU A 77 5.78 -3.57 -5.01
C LEU A 77 5.04 -4.14 -6.22
N THR A 78 4.99 -3.41 -7.34
CA THR A 78 4.45 -3.90 -8.61
C THR A 78 5.39 -4.88 -9.28
N ILE A 79 6.71 -4.64 -9.22
CA ILE A 79 7.72 -5.60 -9.67
C ILE A 79 7.70 -6.85 -8.79
N LEU A 80 7.67 -6.69 -7.47
CA LEU A 80 7.60 -7.78 -6.50
C LEU A 80 6.37 -8.67 -6.74
N ASN A 81 5.21 -8.08 -7.06
CA ASN A 81 3.99 -8.81 -7.43
C ASN A 81 4.14 -9.78 -8.63
N LYS A 82 5.18 -9.64 -9.45
CA LYS A 82 5.47 -10.57 -10.56
C LYS A 82 6.18 -11.84 -10.08
N PHE A 83 6.69 -11.86 -8.85
CA PHE A 83 7.48 -12.96 -8.29
C PHE A 83 6.85 -13.49 -6.98
N PRO A 84 5.62 -14.02 -7.01
CA PRO A 84 4.93 -14.50 -5.80
C PRO A 84 5.68 -15.64 -5.08
N HIS A 85 6.52 -16.40 -5.78
CA HIS A 85 7.26 -17.53 -5.22
C HIS A 85 8.32 -17.10 -4.18
N ILE A 86 8.78 -15.85 -4.18
CA ILE A 86 9.74 -15.34 -3.19
C ILE A 86 9.08 -14.74 -1.94
N PHE A 87 7.74 -14.71 -1.87
CA PHE A 87 7.05 -14.13 -0.72
C PHE A 87 7.17 -15.02 0.52
N ASN A 88 6.93 -14.44 1.68
CA ASN A 88 6.77 -15.19 2.91
C ASN A 88 5.31 -15.68 3.02
N TYR A 89 5.14 -16.98 3.18
CA TYR A 89 3.82 -17.61 3.34
C TYR A 89 3.72 -18.24 4.74
N PRO A 90 2.56 -18.16 5.40
CA PRO A 90 2.34 -18.78 6.71
C PRO A 90 2.26 -20.31 6.63
N THR A 91 2.08 -20.86 5.43
CA THR A 91 1.91 -22.28 5.17
C THR A 91 2.88 -22.75 4.08
N THR A 92 3.30 -24.01 4.14
CA THR A 92 4.09 -24.64 3.07
C THR A 92 3.29 -24.70 1.77
N ILE A 93 3.89 -24.22 0.68
CA ILE A 93 3.29 -24.18 -0.66
C ILE A 93 3.53 -25.51 -1.37
N MET A 94 2.45 -26.10 -1.89
CA MET A 94 2.45 -27.35 -2.65
C MET A 94 2.05 -27.05 -4.10
N GLU A 95 2.37 -27.95 -5.05
CA GLU A 95 1.98 -27.75 -6.45
C GLU A 95 0.47 -27.57 -6.62
N LYS A 96 -0.32 -28.39 -5.91
CA LYS A 96 -1.79 -28.37 -5.96
C LYS A 96 -2.43 -27.08 -5.41
N ASP A 97 -1.77 -26.34 -4.51
CA ASP A 97 -2.30 -25.10 -3.94
C ASP A 97 -1.59 -23.82 -4.41
N ALA A 98 -0.44 -23.93 -5.08
CA ALA A 98 0.42 -22.81 -5.46
C ALA A 98 -0.34 -21.69 -6.20
N LEU A 99 -1.17 -22.03 -7.20
CA LEU A 99 -1.94 -21.04 -7.95
C LEU A 99 -2.86 -20.21 -7.04
N LYS A 100 -3.60 -20.88 -6.14
CA LYS A 100 -4.56 -20.22 -5.23
C LYS A 100 -3.82 -19.38 -4.18
N GLN A 101 -2.74 -19.92 -3.61
CA GLN A 101 -1.93 -19.22 -2.61
C GLN A 101 -1.25 -17.98 -3.20
N TYR A 102 -0.63 -18.10 -4.37
CA TYR A 102 0.03 -16.98 -5.03
C TYR A 102 -0.97 -15.91 -5.49
N THR A 103 -2.14 -16.32 -5.98
CA THR A 103 -3.23 -15.37 -6.32
C THR A 103 -3.70 -14.61 -5.07
N ASN A 104 -3.86 -15.31 -3.95
CA ASN A 104 -4.25 -14.71 -2.67
C ASN A 104 -3.20 -13.71 -2.17
N ALA A 105 -1.92 -14.10 -2.19
CA ALA A 105 -0.83 -13.27 -1.71
C ALA A 105 -0.57 -12.04 -2.60
N THR A 106 -0.65 -12.18 -3.93
CA THR A 106 -0.53 -11.02 -4.84
C THR A 106 -1.68 -10.04 -4.68
N ARG A 107 -2.91 -10.53 -4.43
CA ARG A 107 -4.06 -9.67 -4.08
C ARG A 107 -3.86 -8.91 -2.78
N MET A 108 -3.33 -9.57 -1.76
CA MET A 108 -2.95 -8.91 -0.50
C MET A 108 -1.96 -7.78 -0.76
N LEU A 109 -0.92 -8.03 -1.57
CA LEU A 109 0.08 -7.03 -1.91
C LEU A 109 -0.49 -5.88 -2.75
N ARG A 110 -1.49 -6.14 -3.62
CA ARG A 110 -2.25 -5.09 -4.33
C ARG A 110 -3.10 -4.23 -3.41
N CYS A 111 -3.75 -4.83 -2.41
CA CYS A 111 -4.48 -4.09 -1.41
C CYS A 111 -3.52 -3.21 -0.59
N LEU A 112 -2.41 -3.78 -0.13
CA LEU A 112 -1.41 -3.05 0.67
C LEU A 112 -0.79 -1.88 -0.10
N LYS A 113 -0.41 -2.06 -1.37
CA LYS A 113 0.15 -0.96 -2.17
C LYS A 113 -0.87 0.19 -2.32
N LEU A 114 -2.16 -0.11 -2.49
CA LEU A 114 -3.20 0.89 -2.59
C LEU A 114 -3.35 1.67 -1.30
N VAL A 115 -3.35 0.98 -0.15
CA VAL A 115 -3.39 1.61 1.17
C VAL A 115 -2.19 2.55 1.37
N ILE A 116 -0.97 2.12 1.00
CA ILE A 116 0.23 2.96 1.10
C ILE A 116 0.08 4.25 0.30
N VAL A 117 -0.27 4.15 -0.99
CA VAL A 117 -0.41 5.34 -1.86
C VAL A 117 -1.55 6.23 -1.37
N PHE A 118 -2.67 5.64 -0.95
CA PHE A 118 -3.80 6.39 -0.40
C PHE A 118 -3.41 7.15 0.88
N THR A 119 -2.74 6.50 1.83
CA THR A 119 -2.27 7.14 3.06
C THR A 119 -1.28 8.26 2.75
N PHE A 120 -0.32 8.05 1.84
CA PHE A 120 0.63 9.10 1.45
C PHE A 120 -0.06 10.27 0.75
N GLY A 121 -1.06 10.00 -0.08
CA GLY A 121 -1.90 11.02 -0.72
C GLY A 121 -2.72 11.82 0.29
N LEU A 122 -3.30 11.17 1.31
CA LEU A 122 -4.01 11.85 2.39
C LEU A 122 -3.07 12.73 3.23
N ILE A 123 -1.88 12.22 3.58
CA ILE A 123 -0.87 13.01 4.29
C ILE A 123 -0.47 14.21 3.45
N LEU A 124 -0.16 14.02 2.17
CA LEU A 124 0.18 15.10 1.24
C LEU A 124 -0.92 16.18 1.20
N PHE A 125 -2.17 15.77 0.98
CA PHE A 125 -3.31 16.69 0.93
C PHE A 125 -3.47 17.47 2.24
N LYS A 126 -3.33 16.78 3.39
CA LYS A 126 -3.41 17.43 4.70
C LYS A 126 -2.25 18.36 4.98
N THR A 127 -1.02 18.01 4.60
CA THR A 127 0.13 18.90 4.74
C THR A 127 -0.06 20.19 3.94
N ILE A 128 -0.59 20.11 2.72
CA ILE A 128 -0.94 21.30 1.92
C ILE A 128 -2.00 22.13 2.65
N GLN A 129 -3.10 21.50 3.09
CA GLN A 129 -4.18 22.19 3.80
C GLN A 129 -3.68 22.91 5.05
N ILE A 130 -2.86 22.26 5.87
CA ILE A 130 -2.29 22.82 7.11
C ILE A 130 -1.29 23.95 6.82
N SER A 131 -0.59 23.88 5.68
CA SER A 131 0.34 24.93 5.28
C SER A 131 -0.36 26.19 4.75
N GLU A 132 -1.57 26.03 4.19
CA GLU A 132 -2.40 27.15 3.72
C GLU A 132 -3.30 27.72 4.84
N ASP A 133 -3.77 26.86 5.76
CA ASP A 133 -4.64 27.19 6.89
C ASP A 133 -4.03 26.67 8.21
N ASN A 134 -3.44 27.60 8.97
CA ASN A 134 -2.77 27.34 10.24
C ASN A 134 -3.66 26.70 11.32
N SER A 135 -4.99 26.66 11.14
CA SER A 135 -5.92 26.04 12.08
C SER A 135 -6.13 24.53 11.85
N ALA A 136 -5.75 24.03 10.67
CA ALA A 136 -5.93 22.63 10.34
C ALA A 136 -4.92 21.72 11.06
N LYS A 137 -5.33 20.49 11.34
CA LYS A 137 -4.49 19.43 11.92
C LYS A 137 -4.59 18.16 11.07
N LEU A 138 -3.58 17.28 11.15
CA LEU A 138 -3.65 15.95 10.53
C LEU A 138 -4.74 15.12 11.21
N GLY A 139 -4.83 15.27 12.54
CA GLY A 139 -5.86 14.69 13.40
C GLY A 139 -5.50 13.30 13.92
N ILE A 140 -5.89 13.03 15.17
CA ILE A 140 -5.66 11.77 15.88
C ILE A 140 -6.24 10.54 15.16
N TRP A 141 -7.25 10.73 14.30
CA TRP A 141 -7.89 9.65 13.54
C TRP A 141 -7.00 9.07 12.43
N MET A 142 -5.97 9.80 11.99
CA MET A 142 -5.12 9.37 10.86
C MET A 142 -4.38 8.07 11.17
N LEU A 143 -3.83 7.96 12.38
CA LEU A 143 -3.11 6.77 12.84
C LEU A 143 -4.01 5.52 12.93
N PRO A 144 -5.12 5.50 13.69
CA PRO A 144 -6.00 4.35 13.75
C PRO A 144 -6.61 4.01 12.39
N LEU A 145 -6.95 5.00 11.54
CA LEU A 145 -7.41 4.72 10.19
C LEU A 145 -6.35 3.94 9.40
N THR A 146 -5.12 4.43 9.38
CA THR A 146 -4.01 3.80 8.63
C THR A 146 -3.74 2.39 9.15
N LEU A 147 -3.72 2.20 10.48
CA LEU A 147 -3.55 0.88 11.09
C LEU A 147 -4.68 -0.07 10.71
N CYS A 148 -5.93 0.37 10.77
CA CYS A 148 -7.09 -0.43 10.35
C CYS A 148 -7.00 -0.82 8.87
N LEU A 149 -6.66 0.12 7.98
CA LEU A 149 -6.52 -0.12 6.55
C LEU A 149 -5.41 -1.13 6.22
N ILE A 150 -4.37 -1.25 7.05
CA ILE A 150 -3.30 -2.23 6.87
C ILE A 150 -3.68 -3.57 7.53
N ILE A 151 -4.08 -3.55 8.79
CA ILE A 151 -4.28 -4.76 9.61
C ILE A 151 -5.47 -5.58 9.11
N ILE A 152 -6.59 -4.95 8.77
CA ILE A 152 -7.82 -5.67 8.39
C ILE A 152 -7.58 -6.53 7.13
N PRO A 153 -7.04 -6.00 6.01
CA PRO A 153 -6.71 -6.83 4.86
C PRO A 153 -5.68 -7.92 5.19
N MET A 154 -4.64 -7.61 5.96
CA MET A 154 -3.60 -8.58 6.32
C MET A 154 -4.18 -9.78 7.07
N ILE A 155 -5.06 -9.54 8.05
CA ILE A 155 -5.77 -10.60 8.78
C ILE A 155 -6.65 -11.41 7.82
N TYR A 156 -7.45 -10.74 7.00
CA TYR A 156 -8.36 -11.40 6.04
C TYR A 156 -7.61 -12.34 5.09
N PHE A 157 -6.53 -11.86 4.45
CA PHE A 157 -5.76 -12.64 3.48
C PHE A 157 -4.99 -13.79 4.14
N THR A 158 -4.53 -13.61 5.38
CA THR A 158 -3.86 -14.67 6.16
C THR A 158 -4.83 -15.78 6.54
N ILE A 159 -6.02 -15.44 7.07
CA ILE A 159 -7.07 -16.42 7.37
C ILE A 159 -7.44 -17.18 6.09
N LYS A 160 -7.58 -16.48 4.97
CA LYS A 160 -7.87 -17.09 3.67
C LYS A 160 -6.76 -18.03 3.19
N SER A 161 -5.49 -17.68 3.39
CA SER A 161 -4.33 -18.54 3.10
C SER A 161 -4.41 -19.88 3.85
N ASN A 162 -4.74 -19.83 5.15
CA ASN A 162 -4.88 -21.01 5.98
C ASN A 162 -6.08 -21.89 5.56
N ARG A 163 -7.19 -21.26 5.17
CA ARG A 163 -8.37 -21.98 4.64
C ARG A 163 -8.07 -22.69 3.31
N ILE A 164 -7.30 -22.07 2.41
CA ILE A 164 -6.85 -22.69 1.15
C ILE A 164 -6.00 -23.93 1.44
N LYS A 165 -5.08 -23.82 2.40
CA LYS A 165 -4.22 -24.93 2.80
C LYS A 165 -5.05 -26.12 3.32
N LYS A 166 -5.91 -25.88 4.31
CA LYS A 166 -6.78 -26.91 4.90
C LYS A 166 -7.62 -27.63 3.84
N PHE A 167 -8.29 -26.87 2.97
CA PHE A 167 -9.09 -27.44 1.89
C PHE A 167 -8.29 -28.36 0.95
N THR A 168 -7.00 -28.06 0.74
CA THR A 168 -6.18 -28.80 -0.22
C THR A 168 -5.49 -30.02 0.42
N GLU A 169 -5.31 -30.02 1.75
CA GLU A 169 -4.87 -31.20 2.51
C GLU A 169 -5.95 -32.29 2.55
N ASP A 170 -7.24 -31.89 2.57
CA ASP A 170 -8.37 -32.82 2.57
C ASP A 170 -8.62 -33.52 1.21
N ILE A 171 -7.89 -33.13 0.15
CA ILE A 171 -8.00 -33.75 -1.19
C ILE A 171 -6.99 -34.92 -1.26
N PRO A 172 -7.46 -36.17 -1.46
CA PRO A 172 -6.58 -37.33 -1.56
C PRO A 172 -5.63 -37.18 -2.75
N ASP A 173 -4.38 -37.59 -2.55
CA ASP A 173 -3.38 -37.64 -3.62
C ASP A 173 -3.75 -38.81 -4.54
N ASN A 174 -4.20 -38.47 -5.76
CA ASN A 174 -4.67 -39.41 -6.77
C ASN A 174 -3.57 -39.73 -7.78
#